data_AF-A0A356BX72-F1
#
_entry.id   AF-A0A356BX72-F1
#
_cell.length_a   1.000
_cell.length_b   1.000
_cell.length_c   1.000
_cell.angle_alpha   90.00
_cell.angle_beta   90.00
_cell.angle_gamma   90.00
#
_symmetry.space_group_name_H-M   'P 1'
#
loop_
_entity.id
_entity.type
_entity.pdbx_description
1 polymer ?
#
loop_
_entity_poly.entity_id
_entity_poly.type
_entity_poly.pdbx_seq_one_letter_code
_entity_poly.pdbx_strand_id
1 'polypeptide(L)'
;MRSEWRELTVGEVANITSSKRIYAREYVKQGIPFYRSKEIIEKAHNQEVSTPLYISRQRFDELDTLHGSPKKGDILLTSVGTLGVPYLVKDETFYFKDGNLTW
;
A
#
# COMPACT_ATOMS: atom_id res chain seq x y z
N MET A 1 -14.22 27.77 25.90
CA MET A 1 -13.02 26.91 26.02
C MET A 1 -12.33 26.90 24.67
N ARG A 2 -11.03 27.24 24.61
CA ARG A 2 -10.22 26.95 23.40
C ARG A 2 -9.97 25.45 23.39
N SER A 3 -10.17 24.80 22.25
CA SER A 3 -9.96 23.36 22.12
C SER A 3 -8.48 23.01 22.32
N GLU A 4 -8.19 21.90 23.00
CA GLU A 4 -6.83 21.43 23.33
C GLU A 4 -6.12 20.76 22.13
N TRP A 5 -6.51 21.09 20.90
CA TRP A 5 -5.85 20.52 19.72
C TRP A 5 -4.41 20.97 19.64
N ARG A 6 -3.51 20.01 19.39
CA ARG A 6 -2.08 20.22 19.18
C ARG A 6 -1.75 19.96 17.72
N GLU A 7 -0.88 20.79 17.17
CA GLU A 7 -0.28 20.53 15.85
C GLU A 7 0.82 19.47 16.02
N LEU A 8 0.74 18.42 15.20
CA LEU A 8 1.69 17.31 15.16
C LEU A 8 1.97 16.94 13.70
N THR A 9 3.13 16.40 13.44
CA THR A 9 3.50 15.73 12.19
C THR A 9 3.04 14.27 12.21
N VAL A 10 2.76 13.70 11.04
CA VAL A 10 2.31 12.29 10.96
C VAL A 10 3.34 11.34 11.57
N GLY A 11 4.64 11.61 11.41
CA GLY A 11 5.71 10.80 11.98
C GLY A 11 5.76 10.78 13.51
N GLU A 12 5.07 11.70 14.20
CA GLU A 12 4.95 11.70 15.66
C GLU A 12 3.84 10.77 16.17
N VAL A 13 2.89 10.39 15.30
CA VAL A 13 1.71 9.59 15.67
C VAL A 13 1.60 8.27 14.92
N ALA A 14 2.40 8.08 13.87
CA ALA A 14 2.43 6.87 13.06
C ALA A 14 3.84 6.59 12.51
N ASN A 15 4.13 5.31 12.29
CA ASN A 15 5.31 4.91 11.54
C ASN A 15 5.03 5.14 10.05
N ILE A 16 5.93 5.86 9.38
CA ILE A 16 5.84 6.12 7.94
C ILE A 16 6.93 5.31 7.23
N THR A 17 6.54 4.54 6.23
CA THR A 17 7.43 3.65 5.47
C THR A 17 6.94 3.49 4.02
N SER A 18 7.58 2.61 3.28
CA SER A 18 7.17 2.17 1.95
C SER A 18 7.60 0.71 1.74
N SER A 19 7.18 0.12 0.64
CA SER A 19 7.57 -1.23 0.25
C SER A 19 8.96 -1.28 -0.40
N LYS A 20 9.39 -2.48 -0.78
CA LYS A 20 10.55 -2.72 -1.64
C LYS A 20 10.20 -2.84 -3.11
N ARG A 21 11.18 -2.48 -3.94
CA ARG A 21 11.10 -2.55 -5.39
C ARG A 21 10.85 -3.97 -5.88
N ILE A 22 9.85 -4.09 -6.75
CA ILE A 22 9.56 -5.27 -7.55
C ILE A 22 9.61 -4.87 -9.02
N TYR A 23 10.36 -5.61 -9.82
CA TYR A 23 10.53 -5.37 -11.24
C TYR A 23 9.43 -6.08 -12.05
N ALA A 24 9.09 -5.55 -13.22
CA ALA A 24 8.06 -6.12 -14.09
C ALA A 24 8.32 -7.59 -14.49
N ARG A 25 9.60 -7.99 -14.56
CA ARG A 25 9.99 -9.39 -14.83
C ARG A 25 9.65 -10.37 -13.71
N GLU A 26 9.38 -9.87 -12.50
CA GLU A 26 8.98 -10.68 -11.34
C GLU A 26 7.46 -10.89 -11.30
N TYR A 27 6.70 -10.24 -12.18
CA TYR A 27 5.25 -10.43 -12.24
C TYR A 27 4.91 -11.83 -12.75
N VAL A 28 3.91 -12.42 -12.13
CA VAL A 28 3.38 -13.74 -12.49
C VAL A 28 1.92 -13.61 -12.95
N LYS A 29 1.42 -14.63 -13.63
CA LYS A 29 0.02 -14.62 -14.13
C LYS A 29 -1.01 -14.65 -13.00
N GLN A 30 -0.70 -15.33 -11.89
CA GLN A 30 -1.56 -15.50 -10.72
C GLN A 30 -0.69 -15.63 -9.47
N GLY A 31 -1.17 -15.12 -8.34
CA GLY A 31 -0.42 -15.13 -7.09
C GLY A 31 -0.97 -14.13 -6.09
N ILE A 32 -0.08 -13.50 -5.31
CA ILE A 32 -0.47 -12.44 -4.38
C ILE A 32 -0.64 -11.12 -5.13
N PRO A 33 -1.76 -10.40 -4.94
CA PRO A 33 -1.97 -9.12 -5.58
C PRO A 33 -0.83 -8.14 -5.34
N PHE A 34 -0.44 -7.44 -6.41
CA PHE A 34 0.57 -6.39 -6.39
C PHE A 34 -0.05 -5.08 -6.87
N TYR A 35 -0.25 -4.14 -5.97
CA TYR A 35 -0.97 -2.90 -6.26
C TYR A 35 -0.04 -1.73 -6.56
N ARG A 36 -0.39 -0.95 -7.58
CA ARG A 36 0.18 0.37 -7.84
C ARG A 36 -0.82 1.44 -7.38
N SER A 37 -0.49 2.72 -7.55
CA SER A 37 -1.39 3.82 -7.21
C SER A 37 -2.78 3.65 -7.83
N LYS A 38 -2.86 3.19 -9.09
CA LYS A 38 -4.13 2.99 -9.79
C LYS A 38 -5.05 2.02 -9.04
N GLU A 39 -4.56 0.82 -8.72
CA GLU A 39 -5.36 -0.20 -8.06
C GLU A 39 -5.76 0.21 -6.63
N ILE A 40 -4.90 0.93 -5.92
CA ILE A 40 -5.25 1.50 -4.61
C ILE A 40 -6.34 2.57 -4.72
N ILE A 41 -6.30 3.44 -5.74
CA ILE A 41 -7.34 4.45 -5.98
C ILE A 41 -8.67 3.78 -6.32
N GLU A 42 -8.68 2.78 -7.19
CA GLU A 42 -9.88 1.99 -7.51
C GLU A 42 -10.48 1.40 -6.22
N LYS A 43 -9.66 0.76 -5.38
CA LYS A 43 -10.10 0.20 -4.10
C LYS A 43 -10.58 1.26 -3.10
N ALA A 44 -9.96 2.43 -3.04
CA ALA A 44 -10.39 3.55 -2.19
C ALA A 44 -11.79 4.05 -2.60
N HIS A 45 -12.13 3.97 -3.88
CA HIS A 45 -13.45 4.28 -4.40
C HIS A 45 -14.43 3.10 -4.39
N ASN A 46 -14.08 1.99 -3.74
CA ASN A 46 -14.84 0.72 -3.74
C ASN A 46 -15.13 0.18 -5.15
N GLN A 47 -14.20 0.40 -6.08
CA GLN A 47 -14.23 -0.17 -7.43
C GLN A 47 -13.42 -1.46 -7.48
N GLU A 48 -13.73 -2.31 -8.46
CA GLU A 48 -12.91 -3.49 -8.75
C GLU A 48 -11.58 -3.10 -9.40
N VAL A 49 -10.55 -3.89 -9.13
CA VAL A 49 -9.23 -3.72 -9.74
C VAL A 49 -9.30 -4.08 -11.22
N SER A 50 -9.14 -3.10 -12.09
CA SER A 50 -9.32 -3.29 -13.54
C SER A 50 -8.12 -3.94 -14.23
N THR A 51 -6.92 -3.77 -13.68
CA THR A 51 -5.66 -4.30 -14.23
C THR A 51 -4.84 -5.00 -13.17
N PRO A 52 -5.25 -6.22 -12.75
CA PRO A 52 -4.58 -6.92 -11.67
C PRO A 52 -3.16 -7.32 -12.06
N LEU A 53 -2.23 -7.11 -11.14
CA LEU A 53 -0.87 -7.63 -11.20
C LEU A 53 -0.63 -8.54 -10.00
N TYR A 54 0.27 -9.50 -10.16
CA TYR A 54 0.58 -10.48 -9.13
C TYR A 54 2.07 -10.72 -9.02
N ILE A 55 2.49 -11.05 -7.81
CA ILE A 55 3.80 -11.64 -7.51
C ILE A 55 3.61 -13.05 -6.96
N SER A 56 4.64 -13.90 -7.04
CA SER A 56 4.54 -15.24 -6.47
C SER A 56 4.38 -15.19 -4.94
N ARG A 57 3.71 -16.19 -4.36
CA ARG A 57 3.60 -16.32 -2.90
C ARG A 57 4.98 -16.35 -2.24
N GLN A 58 5.91 -17.11 -2.79
CA GLN A 58 7.30 -17.14 -2.31
C GLN A 58 7.91 -15.75 -2.25
N ARG A 59 7.75 -14.95 -3.32
CA ARG A 59 8.32 -13.60 -3.36
C ARG A 59 7.67 -12.68 -2.34
N PHE A 60 6.36 -12.80 -2.14
CA PHE A 60 5.65 -12.09 -1.09
C PHE A 60 6.18 -12.47 0.31
N ASP A 61 6.31 -13.76 0.61
CA ASP A 61 6.73 -14.25 1.92
C ASP A 61 8.17 -13.79 2.27
N GLU A 62 9.08 -13.78 1.28
CA GLU A 62 10.43 -13.20 1.44
C GLU A 62 10.37 -11.72 1.81
N LEU A 63 9.52 -10.94 1.13
CA LEU A 63 9.41 -9.49 1.34
C LEU A 63 8.73 -9.16 2.66
N ASP A 64 7.65 -9.86 3.00
CA ASP A 64 6.94 -9.70 4.27
C ASP A 64 7.84 -10.04 5.46
N THR A 65 8.63 -11.11 5.35
CA THR A 65 9.58 -11.50 6.41
C THR A 65 10.67 -10.44 6.62
N LEU A 66 11.20 -9.85 5.54
CA LEU A 66 12.34 -8.93 5.61
C LEU A 66 11.95 -7.46 5.83
N HIS A 67 10.77 -7.06 5.36
CA HIS A 67 10.37 -5.65 5.25
C HIS A 67 8.94 -5.38 5.74
N GLY A 68 8.17 -6.42 6.02
CA GLY A 68 6.75 -6.34 6.33
C GLY A 68 5.89 -6.08 5.10
N SER A 69 4.60 -6.28 5.29
CA SER A 69 3.55 -5.93 4.35
C SER A 69 2.38 -5.25 5.08
N PRO A 70 1.53 -4.50 4.37
CA PRO A 70 0.38 -3.83 4.97
C PRO A 70 -0.56 -4.83 5.66
N LYS A 71 -1.05 -4.44 6.84
CA LYS A 71 -2.00 -5.22 7.64
C LYS A 71 -3.32 -4.47 7.76
N LYS A 72 -4.38 -5.20 8.10
CA LYS A 72 -5.70 -4.62 8.37
C LYS A 72 -5.58 -3.47 9.38
N GLY A 73 -6.13 -2.32 9.02
CA GLY A 73 -6.08 -1.10 9.83
C GLY A 73 -4.96 -0.13 9.45
N ASP A 74 -3.98 -0.56 8.66
CA ASP A 74 -2.98 0.35 8.09
C ASP A 74 -3.59 1.27 7.02
N ILE A 75 -2.92 2.38 6.76
CA ILE A 75 -3.33 3.35 5.73
C ILE A 75 -2.26 3.41 4.65
N LEU A 76 -2.69 3.32 3.39
CA LEU A 76 -1.84 3.66 2.24
C LEU A 76 -2.25 5.03 1.70
N LEU A 77 -1.26 5.83 1.33
CA LEU A 77 -1.44 7.13 0.69
C LEU A 77 -0.73 7.16 -0.65
N THR A 78 -1.42 7.61 -1.69
CA THR A 78 -0.81 7.74 -3.01
C THR A 78 0.21 8.88 -3.06
N SER A 79 1.40 8.58 -3.59
CA SER A 79 2.55 9.50 -3.66
C SER A 79 2.97 9.83 -5.09
N VAL A 80 2.40 9.14 -6.09
CA VAL A 80 2.64 9.37 -7.53
C VAL A 80 1.33 9.25 -8.30
N GLY A 81 1.15 10.14 -9.29
CA GLY A 81 -0.10 10.26 -10.06
C GLY A 81 -1.07 11.17 -9.32
N THR A 82 -2.27 10.68 -9.04
CA THR A 82 -3.20 11.37 -8.13
C THR A 82 -2.66 11.25 -6.71
N LEU A 83 -2.34 12.38 -6.08
CA LEU A 83 -1.66 12.44 -4.78
C LEU A 83 -2.66 12.47 -3.61
N GLY A 84 -2.28 11.87 -2.48
CA GLY A 84 -2.97 12.00 -1.22
C GLY A 84 -4.31 11.27 -1.12
N VAL A 85 -4.58 10.29 -2.00
CA VAL A 85 -5.77 9.43 -1.88
C VAL A 85 -5.50 8.39 -0.80
N PRO A 86 -6.25 8.40 0.32
CA PRO A 86 -6.06 7.44 1.39
C PRO A 86 -6.81 6.14 1.10
N TYR A 87 -6.21 5.04 1.49
CA TYR A 87 -6.83 3.72 1.47
C TYR A 87 -6.62 3.01 2.80
N LEU A 88 -7.72 2.73 3.50
CA LEU A 88 -7.70 1.91 4.72
C LEU A 88 -7.63 0.43 4.33
N VAL A 89 -6.57 -0.23 4.75
CA VAL A 89 -6.34 -1.66 4.47
C VAL A 89 -7.40 -2.49 5.19
N LYS A 90 -8.14 -3.27 4.40
CA LYS A 90 -9.17 -4.21 4.89
C LYS A 90 -8.52 -5.55 5.26
N ASP A 91 -9.33 -6.59 5.41
CA ASP A 91 -8.84 -7.94 5.65
C ASP A 91 -8.41 -8.60 4.34
N GLU A 92 -7.20 -8.27 3.89
CA GLU A 92 -6.64 -8.73 2.62
C GLU A 92 -5.11 -8.85 2.65
N THR A 93 -4.57 -9.69 1.78
CA THR A 93 -3.12 -9.91 1.64
C THR A 93 -2.66 -9.44 0.27
N PHE A 94 -1.77 -8.47 0.24
CA PHE A 94 -1.19 -7.92 -0.99
C PHE A 94 0.18 -7.31 -0.70
N TYR A 95 0.92 -7.01 -1.76
CA TYR A 95 2.08 -6.13 -1.69
C TYR A 95 1.89 -4.95 -2.65
N PHE A 96 2.73 -3.93 -2.56
CA PHE A 96 2.51 -2.70 -3.33
C PHE A 96 3.79 -2.11 -3.89
N LYS A 97 3.64 -1.27 -4.90
CA LYS A 97 4.77 -0.67 -5.62
C LYS A 97 5.47 0.41 -4.80
N ASP A 98 6.79 0.25 -4.68
CA ASP A 98 7.69 1.21 -4.05
C ASP A 98 7.59 2.61 -4.68
N GLY A 99 7.62 3.64 -3.84
CA GLY A 99 7.61 5.05 -4.25
C GLY A 99 6.27 5.56 -4.79
N ASN A 100 5.39 4.68 -5.29
CA ASN A 100 4.04 5.03 -5.71
C ASN A 100 3.10 5.31 -4.53
N LEU A 101 3.36 4.66 -3.40
CA LEU A 101 2.53 4.68 -2.19
C LEU A 101 3.42 4.84 -0.96
N THR A 102 2.92 5.62 0.00
CA THR A 102 3.42 5.71 1.36
C THR A 102 2.52 4.85 2.24
N TRP A 103 3.14 4.06 3.12
CA TRP A 103 2.48 3.21 4.11
C TRP A 103 2.74 3.79 5.50
#